data_AF-A0A5K3FMN2-F1
#
_entry.id   AF-A0A5K3FMN2-F1
#
_cell.length_a   1.000
_cell.length_b   1.000
_cell.length_c   1.000
_cell.angle_alpha   90.00
_cell.angle_beta   90.00
_cell.angle_gamma   90.00
#
_symmetry.space_group_name_H-M   'P 1'
#
loop_
_entity.id
_entity.type
_entity.pdbx_description
1 polymer ?
#
loop_
_entity_poly.entity_id
_entity_poly.type
_entity_poly.pdbx_seq_one_letter_code
_entity_poly.pdbx_strand_id
1 'polypeptide(L)'
;VARRSCVFGLQVLVYDPTAPDGTCSGLGLEHCELFEHLLPVCDFISFHNWYRRSNHLSVTSNHLDLMQKDVCIICSTNRVTFDL
;
A
#
# COMPACT_ATOMS: atom_id res chain seq x y z
N VAL A 1 3.32 -9.16 5.81
CA VAL A 1 3.55 -9.46 4.38
C VAL A 1 4.95 -8.98 3.97
N ALA A 2 5.23 -7.68 4.13
CA ALA A 2 6.54 -7.04 3.91
C ALA A 2 7.79 -7.91 4.13
N ARG A 3 8.10 -8.35 5.37
CA ARG A 3 9.30 -9.17 5.65
C ARG A 3 9.39 -10.45 4.81
N ARG A 4 8.27 -11.12 4.55
CA ARG A 4 8.25 -12.33 3.72
C ARG A 4 8.50 -11.98 2.25
N SER A 5 7.94 -10.89 1.76
CA SER A 5 8.16 -10.39 0.40
C SER A 5 9.63 -10.05 0.13
N CYS A 6 10.32 -9.44 1.09
CA CYS A 6 11.74 -9.12 0.95
C CYS A 6 12.62 -10.37 0.74
N VAL A 7 12.26 -11.52 1.34
CA VAL A 7 13.00 -12.78 1.14
C VAL A 7 12.93 -13.26 -0.32
N PHE A 8 11.87 -12.90 -1.05
CA PHE A 8 11.71 -13.18 -2.48
C PHE A 8 12.36 -12.12 -3.38
N GLY A 9 13.15 -11.20 -2.82
CA GLY A 9 13.83 -10.14 -3.58
C GLY A 9 12.93 -8.98 -3.99
N LEU A 10 11.71 -8.88 -3.44
CA LEU A 10 10.82 -7.76 -3.71
C LEU A 10 11.27 -6.53 -2.91
N GLN A 11 11.36 -5.38 -3.60
CA GLN A 11 11.41 -4.08 -2.93
C GLN A 11 10.03 -3.78 -2.33
N VAL A 12 10.00 -3.39 -1.06
CA VAL A 12 8.74 -3.13 -0.35
C VAL A 12 8.70 -1.67 0.07
N LEU A 13 7.76 -0.94 -0.52
CA LEU A 13 7.38 0.40 -0.12
C LEU A 13 6.10 0.34 0.73
N VAL A 14 6.02 1.15 1.78
CA VAL A 14 4.88 1.15 2.71
C VAL A 14 4.33 2.57 2.87
N TYR A 15 3.01 2.72 2.74
CA TYR A 15 2.27 3.89 3.19
C TYR A 15 1.39 3.49 4.37
N ASP A 16 1.64 4.10 5.53
CA ASP A 16 0.74 4.00 6.68
C ASP A 16 0.72 5.36 7.40
N PRO A 17 -0.31 6.20 7.18
CA PRO A 17 -0.39 7.54 7.77
C PRO A 17 -0.62 7.50 9.28
N THR A 18 -0.83 6.31 9.86
CA THR A 18 -1.10 6.12 11.29
C THR A 18 0.03 5.45 12.04
N ALA A 19 1.05 4.99 11.33
CA ALA A 19 2.24 4.40 11.94
C ALA A 19 3.05 5.49 12.64
N PRO A 20 3.52 5.25 13.89
CA PRO A 20 4.48 6.15 14.52
C PRO A 20 5.76 6.27 13.69
N ASP A 21 6.38 7.45 13.74
CA ASP A 21 7.68 7.70 13.12
C ASP A 21 8.70 6.63 13.51
N GLY A 22 9.47 6.18 12.52
CA GLY A 22 10.50 5.16 12.72
C GLY A 22 9.99 3.71 12.76
N THR A 23 8.68 3.46 12.73
CA THR A 23 8.13 2.09 12.69
C THR A 23 8.60 1.34 11.44
N CYS A 24 8.49 1.97 10.27
CA CYS A 24 8.89 1.37 8.99
C CYS A 24 10.41 1.22 8.91
N SER A 25 11.18 2.25 9.28
CA SER A 25 12.64 2.20 9.22
C SER A 25 13.24 1.21 10.23
N GLY A 26 12.63 1.06 11.42
CA GLY A 26 12.99 0.03 12.39
C GLY A 26 12.76 -1.40 11.88
N LEU A 27 11.94 -1.57 10.84
CA LEU A 27 11.73 -2.83 10.13
C LEU A 27 12.58 -2.96 8.86
N GLY A 28 13.40 -1.96 8.54
CA GLY A 28 14.17 -1.88 7.30
C GLY A 28 13.31 -1.66 6.06
N LEU A 29 12.12 -1.07 6.22
CA LEU A 29 11.17 -0.81 5.15
C LEU A 29 11.20 0.66 4.75
N GLU A 30 11.08 0.92 3.46
CA GLU A 30 10.97 2.26 2.92
C GLU A 30 9.54 2.78 3.12
N HIS A 31 9.43 3.97 3.72
CA HIS A 31 8.15 4.61 4.00
C HIS A 31 7.86 5.69 2.97
N CYS A 32 6.68 5.64 2.35
CA CYS A 32 6.16 6.69 1.50
C CYS A 32 5.16 7.52 2.29
N GLU A 33 5.31 8.84 2.25
CA GLU A 33 4.45 9.78 2.99
C GLU A 33 3.05 9.92 2.37
N LEU A 34 2.94 9.73 1.05
CA LEU A 34 1.70 9.87 0.30
C LEU A 34 1.37 8.57 -0.42
N PHE A 35 0.08 8.19 -0.41
CA PHE A 35 -0.43 6.99 -1.07
C PHE A 35 -0.17 7.04 -2.57
N GLU A 36 -0.37 8.21 -3.16
CA GLU A 36 -0.26 8.51 -4.58
C GLU A 36 1.16 8.31 -5.11
N HIS A 37 2.18 8.41 -4.25
CA HIS A 37 3.57 8.17 -4.63
C HIS A 37 3.88 6.68 -4.86
N LEU A 38 3.09 5.77 -4.28
CA LEU A 38 3.26 4.33 -4.48
C LEU A 38 2.67 3.85 -5.81
N LEU A 39 1.55 4.44 -6.22
CA LEU A 39 0.75 3.97 -7.35
C LEU A 39 1.54 3.84 -8.66
N PRO A 40 2.37 4.83 -9.07
CA PRO A 40 3.07 4.76 -10.35
C PRO A 40 4.32 3.89 -10.31
N VAL A 41 4.78 3.41 -9.15
CA VAL A 41 6.05 2.67 -9.04
C VAL A 41 5.91 1.21 -8.62
N CYS A 42 4.72 0.80 -8.17
CA CYS A 42 4.48 -0.56 -7.70
C CYS A 42 3.95 -1.47 -8.80
N ASP A 43 4.60 -2.63 -8.98
CA ASP A 43 4.06 -3.75 -9.79
C ASP A 43 2.98 -4.54 -9.05
N PHE A 44 3.02 -4.51 -7.71
CA PHE A 44 2.06 -5.17 -6.83
C PHE A 44 1.60 -4.19 -5.73
N ILE A 45 0.29 -4.07 -5.53
CA ILE A 45 -0.29 -3.25 -4.46
C ILE A 45 -1.10 -4.16 -3.55
N SER A 46 -0.72 -4.23 -2.27
CA SER A 46 -1.41 -5.05 -1.27
C SER A 46 -1.98 -4.20 -0.13
N PHE A 47 -3.27 -4.38 0.15
CA PHE A 47 -3.98 -3.59 1.17
C PHE A 47 -4.09 -4.37 2.50
N HIS A 48 -3.65 -3.73 3.60
CA HIS A 48 -3.57 -4.35 4.93
C HIS A 48 -4.20 -3.52 6.06
N ASN A 49 -5.09 -2.57 5.75
CA ASN A 49 -5.80 -1.73 6.71
C ASN A 49 -6.90 -2.52 7.46
N TRP A 50 -6.50 -3.31 8.48
CA TRP A 50 -7.41 -4.19 9.22
C TRP A 50 -8.05 -3.55 10.46
N TYR A 51 -7.38 -2.62 11.15
CA TYR A 51 -7.64 -2.42 12.59
C TYR A 51 -8.16 -1.05 13.08
N ARG A 52 -8.56 -0.10 12.21
CA ARG A 52 -9.09 1.19 12.72
C ARG A 52 -10.47 1.52 12.15
N ARG A 53 -11.41 1.87 13.06
CA ARG A 53 -12.83 2.19 12.78
C ARG A 53 -13.03 3.27 11.71
N SER A 54 -12.03 4.10 11.45
CA SER A 54 -12.10 5.26 10.54
C SER A 54 -11.32 5.11 9.23
N ASN A 55 -10.57 4.02 9.01
CA ASN A 55 -9.64 3.94 7.88
C ASN A 55 -10.23 3.12 6.71
N HIS A 56 -11.40 3.50 6.24
CA HIS A 56 -11.86 3.09 4.91
C HIS A 56 -11.07 3.88 3.86
N LEU A 57 -10.36 3.17 2.99
CA LEU A 57 -9.65 3.78 1.87
C LEU A 57 -10.54 3.73 0.64
N SER A 58 -10.75 4.87 0.00
CA SER A 58 -11.45 4.95 -1.29
C SER A 58 -10.40 5.10 -2.39
N VAL A 59 -10.31 4.09 -3.26
CA VAL A 59 -9.48 4.11 -4.46
C VAL A 59 -10.36 4.60 -5.61
N THR A 60 -10.27 5.89 -5.91
CA THR A 60 -11.03 6.55 -6.98
C THR A 60 -10.43 6.28 -8.37
N SER A 61 -11.15 6.61 -9.45
CA SER A 61 -10.63 6.49 -10.82
C SER A 61 -9.29 7.22 -11.02
N ASN A 62 -9.10 8.39 -10.41
CA ASN A 62 -7.82 9.11 -10.48
C ASN A 62 -6.67 8.29 -9.88
N HIS A 63 -6.91 7.51 -8.83
CA HIS A 63 -5.88 6.63 -8.26
C HIS A 63 -5.60 5.46 -9.22
N LEU A 64 -6.63 4.89 -9.84
CA LEU A 64 -6.48 3.83 -10.82
C LEU A 64 -5.68 4.31 -12.04
N ASP A 65 -5.89 5.55 -12.49
CA ASP A 65 -5.14 6.16 -13.60
C ASP A 65 -3.65 6.38 -13.30
N LEU A 66 -3.28 6.50 -12.02
CA LEU A 66 -1.89 6.60 -11.57
C LEU A 66 -1.19 5.25 -11.47
N MET A 67 -1.93 4.14 -11.44
CA MET A 67 -1.36 2.81 -11.31
C MET A 67 -0.68 2.36 -12.61
N GLN A 68 0.33 1.51 -12.48
CA GLN A 68 0.90 0.80 -13.63
C GLN A 68 -0.18 -0.03 -14.35
N LYS A 69 -0.13 -0.06 -15.69
CA LYS A 69 -1.17 -0.71 -16.52
C LYS A 69 -1.42 -2.18 -16.20
N ASP A 70 -0.39 -2.88 -15.75
CA ASP A 70 -0.42 -4.31 -15.42
C ASP A 70 -0.22 -4.57 -13.92
N VAL A 71 -0.56 -3.59 -13.07
CA VAL A 71 -0.42 -3.73 -11.62
C VAL A 71 -1.28 -4.88 -11.10
N CYS A 72 -0.71 -5.69 -10.21
CA CYS A 72 -1.46 -6.71 -9.48
C CYS A 72 -1.99 -6.15 -8.17
N ILE A 73 -3.32 -6.08 -8.04
CA ILE A 73 -3.99 -5.64 -6.80
C ILE A 73 -4.34 -6.85 -5.94
N ILE A 74 -3.84 -6.84 -4.70
CA ILE A 74 -4.11 -7.86 -3.68
C ILE A 74 -4.90 -7.20 -2.55
N CYS A 75 -6.22 -7.38 -2.55
CA CYS A 75 -7.09 -6.85 -1.51
C CYS A 75 -7.70 -8.00 -0.70
N SER A 76 -7.19 -8.22 0.52
CA SER A 76 -7.71 -9.23 1.45
C SER A 76 -8.49 -8.62 2.61
N THR A 77 -8.99 -7.40 2.43
CA THR A 77 -9.70 -6.61 3.44
C THR A 77 -10.98 -6.04 2.83
N ASN A 78 -12.02 -5.87 3.66
CA ASN A 78 -13.28 -5.23 3.26
C ASN A 78 -13.29 -3.72 3.53
N ARG A 79 -12.11 -3.13 3.76
CA ARG A 79 -11.92 -1.72 4.11
C ARG A 79 -11.42 -0.85 2.95
N VAL A 80 -11.37 -1.41 1.75
CA VAL A 80 -11.01 -0.68 0.53
C VAL A 80 -12.17 -0.77 -0.44
N THR A 81 -12.59 0.39 -0.94
CA THR A 81 -13.59 0.49 -2.01
C THR A 81 -12.87 0.96 -3.28
N PHE A 82 -13.19 0.33 -4.40
CA PHE A 82 -12.70 0.73 -5.71
C PHE A 82 -13.83 1.37 -6.50
N ASP A 83 -13.55 2.51 -7.12
CA ASP A 83 -14.45 3.19 -8.06
C ASP A 83 -14.23 2.57 -9.45
N LEU A 84 -15.02 1.53 -9.75
CA LEU A 84 -14.95 0.72 -10.98
C LEU A 84 -16.10 1.04 -11.93
#